data_AF-A0A8T1KWR5-F1
#
_entry.id   AF-A0A8T1KWR5-F1
#
_cell.length_a   1.000
_cell.length_b   1.000
_cell.length_c   1.000
_cell.angle_alpha   90.00
_cell.angle_beta   90.00
_cell.angle_gamma   90.00
#
_symmetry.space_group_name_H-M   'P 1'
#
loop_
_entity.id
_entity.type
_entity.pdbx_description
1 polymer ?
#
loop_
_entity_poly.entity_id
_entity_poly.type
_entity_poly.pdbx_seq_one_letter_code
_entity_poly.pdbx_strand_id
1 'polypeptide(L)'
;MARWLSFFAEYNFEVKYKPGRLNVVADALSRRPHYELAHVTTVTSSVFDLIRAAYAHDDMCVALLRALGSEEFKNSDKELSRRLRASLHRYTLDGGLLYCSTDPEDAPRVVVPHDENLKYRILYEVHDTPVGGPLGREKTYGSVSTMYW
;
A
#
# COMPACT_ATOMS: atom_id res chain seq x y z
N MET A 1 20.57 24.23 -8.23
CA MET A 1 21.71 23.75 -9.04
C MET A 1 22.37 22.58 -8.33
N ALA A 2 22.60 21.48 -9.05
CA ALA A 2 22.83 20.14 -8.48
C ALA A 2 24.18 20.02 -7.74
N ARG A 3 24.12 19.80 -6.42
CA ARG A 3 25.24 19.66 -5.47
C ARG A 3 26.20 18.48 -5.76
N TRP A 4 25.82 17.61 -6.69
CA TRP A 4 26.53 16.36 -7.01
C TRP A 4 27.57 16.51 -8.12
N LEU A 5 27.42 17.51 -9.01
CA LEU A 5 28.38 17.73 -10.10
C LEU A 5 29.76 18.16 -9.59
N SER A 6 29.82 18.92 -8.50
CA SER A 6 31.07 19.38 -7.89
C SER A 6 31.92 18.23 -7.34
N PHE A 7 31.27 17.20 -6.77
CA PHE A 7 31.95 16.03 -6.20
C PHE A 7 32.60 15.16 -7.27
N PHE A 8 31.95 14.99 -8.43
CA PHE A 8 32.50 14.19 -9.52
C PHE A 8 33.57 14.91 -10.34
N ALA A 9 33.62 16.25 -10.28
CA ALA A 9 34.63 17.04 -10.98
C ALA A 9 36.06 16.84 -10.43
N GLU A 10 36.19 16.27 -9.22
CA GLU A 10 37.50 15.97 -8.60
C GLU A 10 38.13 14.67 -9.12
N TYR A 11 37.38 13.85 -9.88
CA TYR A 11 37.83 12.55 -10.37
C TYR A 11 37.92 12.51 -11.89
N ASN A 12 39.03 12.00 -12.42
CA ASN A 12 39.14 11.63 -13.82
C ASN A 12 38.52 10.24 -14.01
N PHE A 13 37.30 10.16 -14.53
CA PHE A 13 36.65 8.89 -14.84
C PHE A 13 36.31 8.77 -16.32
N GLU A 14 36.35 7.54 -16.82
CA GLU A 14 35.99 7.20 -18.19
C GLU A 14 34.70 6.37 -18.14
N VAL A 15 33.64 6.85 -18.80
CA VAL A 15 32.35 6.14 -18.83
C VAL A 15 32.43 5.02 -19.86
N LYS A 16 32.56 3.78 -19.38
CA LYS A 16 32.54 2.58 -20.23
C LYS A 16 31.19 1.88 -20.12
N TYR A 17 30.50 1.78 -21.24
CA TYR A 17 29.26 0.99 -21.34
C TYR A 17 29.57 -0.50 -21.16
N LYS A 18 28.92 -1.13 -20.18
CA LYS A 18 28.95 -2.59 -19.97
C LYS A 18 27.54 -3.15 -20.18
N PRO A 19 27.34 -4.07 -21.13
CA PRO A 19 26.05 -4.74 -21.33
C PRO A 19 25.57 -5.43 -20.04
N GLY A 20 24.28 -5.32 -19.74
CA GLY A 20 23.69 -5.73 -18.46
C GLY A 20 24.00 -7.18 -18.04
N ARG A 21 24.12 -8.11 -19.00
CA ARG A 21 24.48 -9.52 -18.75
C ARG A 21 25.85 -9.69 -18.07
N LEU A 22 26.77 -8.75 -18.27
CA LEU A 22 28.12 -8.76 -17.68
C LEU A 22 28.22 -7.86 -16.43
N ASN A 23 27.15 -7.12 -16.10
CA ASN A 23 27.13 -6.17 -14.99
C ASN A 23 26.56 -6.80 -13.70
N VAL A 24 26.99 -8.03 -13.40
CA VAL A 24 26.48 -8.86 -12.29
C VAL A 24 26.70 -8.20 -10.93
N VAL A 25 27.76 -7.40 -10.78
CA VAL A 25 28.11 -6.71 -9.53
C VAL A 25 27.14 -5.57 -9.21
N ALA A 26 26.70 -4.81 -10.21
CA ALA A 26 25.68 -3.76 -10.02
C ALA A 26 24.31 -4.38 -9.67
N ASP A 27 23.98 -5.50 -10.30
CA ASP A 27 22.76 -6.26 -10.05
C ASP A 27 22.76 -6.95 -8.66
N ALA A 28 23.94 -7.26 -8.10
CA ALA A 28 24.09 -7.80 -6.75
C ALA A 28 23.90 -6.76 -5.64
N LEU A 29 24.18 -5.48 -5.90
CA LEU A 29 23.96 -4.40 -4.93
C LEU A 29 22.48 -3.98 -4.82
N SER A 30 21.68 -4.17 -5.87
CA SER A 30 20.23 -3.88 -5.82
C SER A 30 19.43 -4.93 -5.05
N ARG A 31 19.92 -6.18 -5.01
CA ARG A 31 19.22 -7.33 -4.44
C ARG A 31 19.62 -7.58 -2.99
N ARG A 32 19.33 -6.63 -2.09
CA ARG A 32 19.44 -6.85 -0.63
C ARG A 32 18.05 -7.25 -0.08
N PRO A 33 17.75 -8.56 0.03
CA PRO A 33 16.41 -9.03 0.44
C PRO A 33 16.01 -8.56 1.86
N HIS A 34 16.99 -8.22 2.69
CA HIS A 34 16.76 -7.73 4.06
C HIS A 34 16.32 -6.26 4.14
N TYR A 35 16.36 -5.51 3.03
CA TYR A 35 15.97 -4.09 2.99
C TYR A 35 14.49 -3.87 2.67
N GLU A 36 13.83 -4.85 2.03
CA GLU A 36 12.38 -4.81 1.74
C GLU A 36 11.54 -4.77 3.02
N LEU A 37 11.90 -5.54 4.05
CA LEU A 37 11.10 -5.64 5.26
C LEU A 37 11.14 -4.40 6.16
N ALA A 38 12.24 -3.64 6.17
CA ALA A 38 12.43 -2.54 7.12
C ALA A 38 11.79 -1.20 6.69
N HIS A 39 11.50 -1.03 5.40
CA HIS A 39 10.87 0.18 4.88
C HIS A 39 9.38 0.02 4.58
N VAL A 40 8.90 -1.20 4.38
CA VAL A 40 7.48 -1.47 4.15
C VAL A 40 6.67 -1.19 5.42
N THR A 41 7.17 -1.48 6.62
CA THR A 41 6.42 -1.30 7.88
C THR A 41 6.19 0.16 8.27
N THR A 42 7.20 1.03 8.12
CA THR A 42 7.12 2.44 8.53
C THR A 42 6.19 3.26 7.64
N VAL A 43 6.18 2.97 6.34
CA VAL A 43 5.43 3.73 5.33
C VAL A 43 3.96 3.27 5.31
N THR A 44 3.72 1.95 5.36
CA THR A 44 2.38 1.35 5.47
C THR A 44 1.62 1.77 6.73
N SER A 45 2.31 1.91 7.87
CA SER A 45 1.69 2.40 9.11
C SER A 45 1.04 3.78 8.92
N SER A 46 1.67 4.68 8.16
CA SER A 46 1.13 6.02 7.90
C SER A 46 -0.10 6.00 7.01
N VAL A 47 -0.16 5.08 6.04
CA VAL A 47 -1.33 4.90 5.16
C VAL A 47 -2.48 4.25 5.89
N PHE A 48 -2.22 3.27 6.74
CA PHE A 48 -3.24 2.62 7.55
C PHE A 48 -3.93 3.59 8.51
N ASP A 49 -3.16 4.51 9.12
CA ASP A 49 -3.75 5.57 9.94
C ASP A 49 -4.66 6.50 9.14
N LEU A 50 -4.27 6.84 7.89
CA LEU A 50 -5.09 7.66 7.01
C LEU A 50 -6.36 6.93 6.53
N ILE A 51 -6.24 5.64 6.20
CA ILE A 51 -7.39 4.79 5.87
C ILE A 51 -8.37 4.76 7.03
N ARG A 52 -7.87 4.51 8.26
CA ARG A 52 -8.70 4.48 9.46
C ARG A 52 -9.40 5.81 9.70
N ALA A 53 -8.69 6.94 9.57
CA ALA A 53 -9.29 8.27 9.71
C ALA A 53 -10.35 8.55 8.64
N ALA A 54 -10.11 8.12 7.40
CA ALA A 54 -11.03 8.32 6.29
C ALA A 54 -12.34 7.50 6.41
N TYR A 55 -12.37 6.44 7.22
CA TYR A 55 -13.61 5.68 7.45
C TYR A 55 -14.74 6.55 8.00
N ALA A 56 -14.45 7.57 8.81
CA ALA A 56 -15.47 8.48 9.35
C ALA A 56 -16.22 9.27 8.27
N HIS A 57 -15.69 9.32 7.04
CA HIS A 57 -16.28 10.04 5.91
C HIS A 57 -16.93 9.12 4.88
N ASP A 58 -16.95 7.81 5.11
CA ASP A 58 -17.57 6.82 4.23
C ASP A 58 -18.68 6.06 4.95
N ASP A 59 -19.93 6.35 4.57
CA ASP A 59 -21.14 5.74 5.12
C ASP A 59 -21.12 4.20 5.10
N MET A 60 -20.51 3.59 4.06
CA MET A 60 -20.39 2.15 3.93
C MET A 60 -19.43 1.58 4.99
N CYS A 61 -18.28 2.24 5.17
CA CYS A 61 -17.28 1.85 6.16
C CYS A 61 -17.82 2.04 7.58
N VAL A 62 -18.48 3.17 7.87
CA VAL A 62 -19.11 3.43 9.17
C VAL A 62 -20.15 2.36 9.51
N ALA A 63 -21.01 1.99 8.54
CA ALA A 63 -22.00 0.94 8.74
C ALA A 63 -21.37 -0.43 9.01
N LEU A 64 -20.27 -0.78 8.33
CA LEU A 64 -19.51 -2.01 8.55
C LEU A 64 -18.84 -2.02 9.93
N LEU A 65 -18.16 -0.94 10.31
CA LEU A 65 -17.51 -0.79 11.61
C LEU A 65 -18.51 -0.95 12.75
N ARG A 66 -19.68 -0.30 12.64
CA ARG A 66 -20.77 -0.45 13.60
C ARG A 66 -21.24 -1.90 13.71
N ALA A 67 -21.48 -2.56 12.57
CA ALA A 67 -21.98 -3.93 12.54
C ALA A 67 -20.96 -4.97 13.07
N LEU A 68 -19.66 -4.69 12.90
CA LEU A 68 -18.56 -5.53 13.39
C LEU A 68 -18.17 -5.21 14.84
N GLY A 69 -18.86 -4.27 15.49
CA GLY A 69 -18.71 -4.01 16.93
C GLY A 69 -17.68 -2.95 17.31
N SER A 70 -17.28 -2.06 16.39
CA SER A 70 -16.40 -0.93 16.71
C SER A 70 -17.01 -0.01 17.76
N GLU A 71 -16.30 0.22 18.87
CA GLU A 71 -16.69 1.13 19.96
C GLU A 71 -16.91 2.57 19.46
N GLU A 72 -16.06 3.05 18.56
CA GLU A 72 -16.07 4.42 18.05
C GLU A 72 -17.35 4.75 17.27
N PHE A 73 -17.91 3.76 16.56
CA PHE A 73 -19.04 3.96 15.65
C PHE A 73 -20.34 3.29 16.12
N LYS A 74 -20.43 2.78 17.37
CA LYS A 74 -21.61 2.09 17.89
C LYS A 74 -22.91 2.89 17.76
N ASN A 75 -22.82 4.20 18.01
CA ASN A 75 -23.95 5.12 18.03
C ASN A 75 -24.25 5.77 16.68
N SER A 76 -23.58 5.35 15.60
CA SER A 76 -23.83 5.88 14.26
C SER A 76 -25.24 5.50 13.76
N ASP A 77 -25.87 6.43 13.05
CA ASP A 77 -27.16 6.23 12.38
C ASP A 77 -27.03 5.45 11.07
N LYS A 78 -25.80 5.26 10.58
CA LYS A 78 -25.55 4.53 9.33
C LYS A 78 -25.89 3.05 9.46
N GLU A 79 -26.62 2.56 8.49
CA GLU A 79 -27.06 1.16 8.42
C GLU A 79 -26.48 0.43 7.21
N LEU A 80 -26.22 -0.87 7.37
CA LEU A 80 -25.80 -1.71 6.28
C LEU A 80 -26.89 -1.82 5.21
N SER A 81 -26.51 -1.67 3.94
CA SER A 81 -27.41 -2.04 2.84
C SER A 81 -27.73 -3.54 2.87
N ARG A 82 -28.85 -3.95 2.24
CA ARG A 82 -29.24 -5.38 2.15
C ARG A 82 -28.11 -6.25 1.59
N ARG A 83 -27.38 -5.74 0.60
CA ARG A 83 -26.25 -6.44 -0.03
C ARG A 83 -25.09 -6.63 0.96
N LEU A 84 -24.71 -5.59 1.68
CA LEU A 84 -23.64 -5.66 2.68
C LEU A 84 -23.99 -6.59 3.84
N ARG A 85 -25.24 -6.55 4.32
CA ARG A 85 -25.72 -7.50 5.35
C ARG A 85 -25.55 -8.95 4.91
N ALA A 86 -25.90 -9.29 3.67
CA ALA A 86 -25.75 -10.64 3.14
C ALA A 86 -24.29 -11.08 3.02
N SER A 87 -23.37 -10.14 2.80
CA SER A 87 -21.93 -10.40 2.67
C SER A 87 -21.11 -10.10 3.93
N LEU A 88 -21.74 -9.83 5.08
CA LEU A 88 -21.03 -9.34 6.28
C LEU A 88 -19.97 -10.33 6.78
N HIS A 89 -20.19 -11.63 6.61
CA HIS A 89 -19.24 -12.71 6.96
C HIS A 89 -17.89 -12.61 6.25
N ARG A 90 -17.78 -11.81 5.19
CA ARG A 90 -16.55 -11.57 4.43
C ARG A 90 -15.70 -10.45 5.01
N TYR A 91 -16.24 -9.71 5.97
CA TYR A 91 -15.57 -8.58 6.59
C TYR A 91 -15.17 -8.90 8.02
N THR A 92 -13.98 -8.47 8.41
CA THR A 92 -13.48 -8.54 9.77
C THR A 92 -12.92 -7.19 10.19
N LEU A 93 -12.89 -6.96 11.50
CA LEU A 93 -12.33 -5.76 12.10
C LEU A 93 -11.15 -6.17 12.97
N ASP A 94 -9.97 -5.65 12.67
CA ASP A 94 -8.76 -5.88 13.46
C ASP A 94 -7.91 -4.61 13.53
N GLY A 95 -7.42 -4.26 14.73
CA GLY A 95 -6.61 -3.04 14.93
C GLY A 95 -7.28 -1.72 14.51
N GLY A 96 -8.62 -1.69 14.36
CA GLY A 96 -9.35 -0.53 13.83
C GLY A 96 -9.36 -0.42 12.30
N LEU A 97 -8.86 -1.44 11.59
CA LEU A 97 -8.93 -1.56 10.13
C LEU A 97 -9.99 -2.58 9.73
N LEU A 98 -10.70 -2.28 8.65
CA LEU A 98 -11.61 -3.22 8.01
C LEU A 98 -10.82 -4.10 7.04
N TYR A 99 -11.02 -5.40 7.13
CA TYR A 99 -10.49 -6.37 6.20
C TYR A 99 -11.62 -7.07 5.45
N CYS A 100 -11.41 -7.36 4.18
CA CYS A 100 -12.34 -8.10 3.32
C CYS A 100 -11.63 -9.31 2.72
N SER A 101 -12.28 -10.47 2.80
CA SER A 101 -11.86 -11.67 2.07
C SER A 101 -12.95 -12.19 1.14
N THR A 102 -12.57 -12.54 -0.08
CA THR A 102 -13.47 -13.08 -1.11
C THR A 102 -13.71 -14.56 -0.89
N ASP A 103 -12.64 -15.31 -0.64
CA ASP A 103 -12.65 -16.73 -0.34
C ASP A 103 -11.89 -17.01 0.97
N PRO A 104 -12.19 -18.11 1.69
CA PRO A 104 -11.52 -18.44 2.95
C PRO A 104 -10.00 -18.63 2.82
N GLU A 105 -9.54 -18.96 1.62
CA GLU A 105 -8.12 -19.16 1.29
C GLU A 105 -7.42 -17.86 0.86
N ASP A 106 -8.18 -16.80 0.54
CA ASP A 106 -7.61 -15.53 0.17
C ASP A 106 -7.05 -14.80 1.38
N ALA A 107 -5.89 -14.18 1.20
CA ALA A 107 -5.34 -13.25 2.18
C ALA A 107 -6.33 -12.08 2.38
N PRO A 108 -6.66 -11.72 3.64
CA PRO A 108 -7.54 -10.61 3.92
C PRO A 108 -6.91 -9.29 3.43
N ARG A 109 -7.70 -8.49 2.72
CA ARG A 109 -7.28 -7.21 2.15
C ARG A 109 -7.90 -6.05 2.91
N VAL A 110 -7.15 -4.97 3.12
CA VAL A 110 -7.62 -3.77 3.80
C VAL A 110 -8.66 -3.07 2.92
N VAL A 111 -9.84 -2.80 3.47
CA VAL A 111 -10.88 -2.04 2.77
C VAL A 111 -10.47 -0.57 2.72
N VAL A 112 -10.36 -0.03 1.51
CA VAL A 112 -10.05 1.40 1.30
C VAL A 112 -11.37 2.17 1.14
N PRO A 113 -11.62 3.21 1.95
CA PRO A 113 -12.83 4.03 1.85
C PRO A 113 -12.88 4.76 0.50
N HIS A 114 -14.06 5.24 0.13
CA HIS A 114 -14.27 5.99 -1.10
C HIS A 114 -13.68 7.41 -1.05
N ASP A 115 -12.35 7.51 -1.03
CA ASP A 115 -11.57 8.74 -1.10
C ASP A 115 -10.55 8.65 -2.24
N GLU A 116 -10.73 9.48 -3.27
CA GLU A 116 -9.85 9.49 -4.44
C GLU A 116 -8.42 9.90 -4.09
N ASN A 117 -8.22 10.89 -3.21
CA ASN A 117 -6.88 11.34 -2.82
C ASN A 117 -6.12 10.25 -2.08
N LEU A 118 -6.83 9.49 -1.24
CA LEU A 118 -6.26 8.36 -0.52
C LEU A 118 -5.86 7.24 -1.48
N LYS A 119 -6.69 6.93 -2.48
CA LYS A 119 -6.35 5.95 -3.53
C LYS A 119 -5.11 6.37 -4.32
N TYR A 120 -5.01 7.65 -4.70
CA TYR A 120 -3.82 8.16 -5.38
C TYR A 120 -2.57 8.05 -4.51
N ARG A 121 -2.69 8.31 -3.20
CA ARG A 121 -1.57 8.17 -2.27
C ARG A 121 -1.12 6.73 -2.12
N ILE A 122 -2.05 5.78 -2.00
CA ILE A 122 -1.75 4.34 -1.96
C ILE A 122 -1.05 3.91 -3.25
N LEU A 123 -1.57 4.33 -4.41
CA LEU A 123 -0.96 4.03 -5.71
C LEU A 123 0.45 4.60 -5.83
N TYR A 124 0.65 5.85 -5.40
CA TYR A 124 1.94 6.51 -5.41
C TYR A 124 2.95 5.78 -4.51
N GLU A 125 2.53 5.41 -3.30
CA GLU A 125 3.37 4.74 -2.32
C GLU A 125 3.82 3.36 -2.79
N VAL A 126 2.90 2.58 -3.38
CA VAL A 126 3.24 1.27 -3.96
C VAL A 126 4.13 1.42 -5.20
N HIS A 127 3.92 2.46 -6.01
CA HIS A 127 4.70 2.71 -7.22
C HIS A 127 6.13 3.20 -6.91
N ASP A 128 6.31 4.05 -5.91
CA ASP A 128 7.60 4.66 -5.56
C ASP A 128 8.41 3.84 -4.55
N THR A 129 8.04 2.60 -4.29
CA THR A 129 8.84 1.70 -3.45
C THR A 129 10.24 1.53 -4.06
N PRO A 130 11.33 1.86 -3.33
CA PRO A 130 12.67 1.99 -3.89
C PRO A 130 13.33 0.66 -4.31
N VAL A 131 12.65 -0.48 -4.19
CA VAL A 131 13.26 -1.81 -4.38
C VAL A 131 13.03 -2.39 -5.78
N GLY A 132 12.10 -1.85 -6.57
CA GLY A 132 11.93 -2.25 -7.96
C GLY A 132 11.80 -1.01 -8.82
N GLY A 133 12.79 -0.71 -9.67
CA GLY A 133 12.69 0.36 -10.67
C GLY A 133 11.34 0.31 -11.41
N PRO A 134 10.86 1.46 -11.95
CA PRO A 134 9.46 1.76 -12.23
C PRO A 134 8.69 0.50 -12.63
N LEU A 135 8.04 -0.09 -11.64
CA LEU A 135 7.27 -1.30 -11.82
C LEU A 135 6.13 -0.93 -12.76
N GLY A 136 6.17 -1.44 -13.99
CA GLY A 136 5.14 -1.15 -14.98
C GLY A 136 3.73 -1.40 -14.40
N ARG A 137 2.73 -0.69 -14.92
CA ARG A 137 1.33 -0.64 -14.44
C ARG A 137 0.77 -1.95 -13.86
N GLU A 138 1.07 -3.09 -14.48
CA GLU A 138 0.58 -4.41 -14.05
C GLU A 138 1.15 -4.88 -12.72
N LYS A 139 2.42 -4.58 -12.42
CA LYS A 139 3.06 -4.96 -11.16
C LYS A 139 2.54 -4.10 -10.00
N THR A 140 2.30 -2.81 -10.25
CA THR A 140 1.64 -1.90 -9.27
C THR A 140 0.23 -2.39 -8.98
N TYR A 141 -0.55 -2.71 -10.02
CA TYR A 141 -1.91 -3.23 -9.84
C TYR A 141 -1.91 -4.55 -9.06
N GLY A 142 -1.00 -5.49 -9.40
CA GLY A 142 -0.83 -6.74 -8.67
C GLY A 142 -0.60 -6.52 -7.19
N SER A 143 0.37 -5.68 -6.83
CA SER A 143 0.69 -5.39 -5.43
C SER A 143 -0.44 -4.70 -4.66
N VAL A 144 -1.14 -3.76 -5.29
CA VAL A 144 -2.31 -3.10 -4.67
C VAL A 144 -3.44 -4.11 -4.46
N SER A 145 -3.75 -4.90 -5.49
CA SER A 145 -4.84 -5.89 -5.45
C SER A 145 -4.62 -7.02 -4.44
N THR A 146 -3.37 -7.27 -4.02
CA THR A 146 -3.06 -8.25 -2.98
C THR A 146 -3.24 -7.71 -1.56
N MET A 147 -3.18 -6.40 -1.36
CA MET A 147 -3.19 -5.78 -0.02
C MET A 147 -4.46 -4.96 0.25
N TYR A 148 -5.09 -4.40 -0.77
CA TYR A 148 -6.21 -3.47 -0.66
C TYR A 148 -7.44 -3.96 -1.44
N TRP A 149 -8.63 -3.70 -0.89
CA TRP A 149 -9.93 -3.97 -1.50
C TRP A 149 -10.70 -2.68 -1.75
#